data_AF-A0A419WF78-F1
#
_entry.id   AF-A0A419WF78-F1
#
_cell.length_a   1.000
_cell.length_b   1.000
_cell.length_c   1.000
_cell.angle_alpha   90.00
_cell.angle_beta   90.00
_cell.angle_gamma   90.00
#
_symmetry.space_group_name_H-M   'P 1'
#
loop_
_entity.id
_entity.type
_entity.pdbx_description
1 polymer ?
#
loop_
_entity_poly.entity_id
_entity_poly.type
_entity_poly.pdbx_seq_one_letter_code
_entity_poly.pdbx_strand_id
1 'polypeptide(L)'
;MRKLITIFILVLILGQLSYGQKRKTPKDIKEAITRLQTDCSDSLKNIIVETKDSYLFQLCYPWKGDYRIIYDWTSSKNKRSVLRKYLINRGISNNKHQQSIILIAFKKSLIGVNVNEIEIIEPFKKIENNWANEDLVRYTTDTIRGVYIPKDLEDCFRRINEFWADSTKTEIKSWTEDEFTGRTHIGFGRWMRNNWQLWGGSRLSKYFNEKGVSHPDDMTGIILDSYHRHLNGKEIALEKQIEYYQIYWKVNSAPSKDIYPKGSRKLEFDMVILYTLNENNMPGCVHIQSNSKSNKVWIYDFHFGWKQLTKDELYKLKSTAYEIREKALIKIFNKE
;
A
#
# COMPACT_ATOMS: atom_id res chain seq x y z
N MET A 1 -35.47 39.96 -52.72
CA MET A 1 -36.62 40.10 -51.79
C MET A 1 -36.52 39.00 -50.74
N ARG A 2 -35.89 39.29 -49.59
CA ARG A 2 -36.55 39.50 -48.29
C ARG A 2 -37.48 38.35 -47.86
N LYS A 3 -37.00 37.50 -46.94
CA LYS A 3 -37.56 37.26 -45.59
C LYS A 3 -36.58 36.34 -44.82
N LEU A 4 -35.78 36.93 -43.92
CA LEU A 4 -35.87 36.79 -42.45
C LEU A 4 -35.67 35.33 -42.00
N ILE A 5 -34.46 34.88 -41.65
CA ILE A 5 -33.81 35.06 -40.32
C ILE A 5 -34.86 35.16 -39.21
N THR A 6 -35.01 34.07 -38.45
CA THR A 6 -35.08 33.98 -36.97
C THR A 6 -35.88 32.72 -36.62
N ILE A 7 -35.22 31.73 -36.00
CA ILE A 7 -35.66 30.89 -34.86
C ILE A 7 -34.55 29.84 -34.69
N PHE A 8 -33.53 30.23 -33.93
CA PHE A 8 -32.58 29.30 -33.31
C PHE A 8 -32.43 29.72 -31.84
N ILE A 9 -33.56 29.72 -31.12
CA ILE A 9 -33.60 29.92 -29.67
C ILE A 9 -34.61 28.93 -29.12
N LEU A 10 -34.23 27.64 -29.05
CA LEU A 10 -34.97 26.67 -28.23
C LEU A 10 -34.15 25.41 -27.86
N VAL A 11 -32.83 25.55 -27.64
CA VAL A 11 -31.99 24.42 -27.15
C VAL A 11 -31.05 24.81 -25.99
N LEU A 12 -31.13 26.04 -25.47
CA LEU A 12 -30.14 26.56 -24.50
C LEU A 12 -30.64 26.77 -23.07
N ILE A 13 -31.70 26.07 -22.63
CA ILE A 13 -32.14 26.10 -21.21
C ILE A 13 -32.34 24.69 -20.58
N LEU A 14 -32.05 23.59 -21.28
CA LEU A 14 -32.03 22.25 -20.66
C LEU A 14 -30.62 21.66 -20.47
N GLY A 15 -29.58 22.41 -20.86
CA GLY A 15 -28.18 21.96 -20.78
C GLY A 15 -27.41 22.36 -19.52
N GLN A 16 -28.02 23.07 -18.56
CA GLN A 16 -27.31 23.59 -17.37
C GLN A 16 -27.92 23.21 -16.01
N LEU A 17 -28.51 22.00 -15.91
CA LEU A 17 -28.63 21.29 -14.63
C LEU A 17 -27.68 20.08 -14.58
N SER A 18 -26.46 20.26 -15.06
CA SER A 18 -25.35 19.33 -14.86
C SER A 18 -24.14 20.03 -14.24
N TYR A 19 -24.40 21.05 -13.42
CA TYR A 19 -23.45 21.42 -12.36
C TYR A 19 -23.44 20.29 -11.33
N GLY A 20 -22.29 19.62 -11.24
CA GLY A 20 -22.05 18.48 -10.38
C GLY A 20 -22.40 18.72 -8.91
N GLN A 21 -23.65 18.47 -8.54
CA GLN A 21 -23.97 18.11 -7.18
C GLN A 21 -23.23 16.79 -6.92
N LYS A 22 -22.11 16.85 -6.19
CA LYS A 22 -21.56 15.68 -5.51
C LYS A 22 -22.74 14.99 -4.84
N ARG A 23 -23.14 13.80 -5.32
CA ARG A 23 -24.26 13.03 -4.75
C ARG A 23 -24.03 13.01 -3.24
N LYS A 24 -24.84 13.75 -2.49
CA LYS A 24 -24.70 13.85 -1.03
C LYS A 24 -24.76 12.42 -0.50
N THR A 25 -23.77 11.94 0.24
CA THR A 25 -23.82 10.59 0.84
C THR A 25 -25.06 10.47 1.72
N PRO A 26 -25.59 9.25 1.96
CA PRO A 26 -26.69 9.07 2.92
C PRO A 26 -26.36 9.70 4.27
N LYS A 27 -27.38 10.14 5.02
CA LYS A 27 -27.18 10.73 6.35
C LYS A 27 -27.12 9.70 7.47
N ASP A 28 -27.79 8.56 7.28
CA ASP A 28 -27.97 7.47 8.23
C ASP A 28 -28.19 6.13 7.51
N ILE A 29 -28.34 5.04 8.26
CA ILE A 29 -28.55 3.68 7.71
C ILE A 29 -29.88 3.59 6.97
N LYS A 30 -30.94 4.24 7.48
CA LYS A 30 -32.26 4.24 6.85
C LYS A 30 -32.21 4.83 5.43
N GLU A 31 -31.56 5.98 5.27
CA GLU A 31 -31.37 6.59 3.95
C GLU A 31 -30.44 5.76 3.07
N ALA A 32 -29.41 5.12 3.65
CA ALA A 32 -28.53 4.23 2.91
C ALA A 32 -29.32 3.06 2.31
N ILE A 33 -30.20 2.43 3.11
CA ILE A 33 -31.14 1.40 2.65
C ILE A 33 -31.95 1.97 1.48
N THR A 34 -32.75 3.02 1.66
CA THR A 34 -33.60 3.57 0.58
C THR A 34 -32.88 3.75 -0.75
N ARG A 35 -31.61 4.18 -0.73
CA ARG A 35 -30.81 4.32 -1.95
C ARG A 35 -30.32 2.99 -2.53
N LEU A 36 -29.92 2.04 -1.69
CA LEU A 36 -29.55 0.70 -2.14
C LEU A 36 -30.73 -0.05 -2.75
N GLN A 37 -31.95 0.16 -2.26
CA GLN A 37 -33.18 -0.38 -2.87
C GLN A 37 -33.33 0.02 -4.34
N THR A 38 -33.02 1.28 -4.66
CA THR A 38 -33.10 1.83 -6.02
C THR A 38 -31.88 1.52 -6.90
N ASP A 39 -30.72 1.34 -6.27
CA ASP A 39 -29.45 1.23 -6.96
C ASP A 39 -29.03 -0.23 -7.26
N CYS A 40 -29.27 -1.14 -6.31
CA CYS A 40 -28.94 -2.56 -6.49
C CYS A 40 -29.88 -3.21 -7.50
N SER A 41 -29.31 -3.97 -8.45
CA SER A 41 -30.07 -4.85 -9.33
C SER A 41 -30.73 -5.98 -8.53
N ASP A 42 -31.80 -6.56 -9.07
CA ASP A 42 -32.51 -7.66 -8.39
C ASP A 42 -31.62 -8.90 -8.22
N SER A 43 -30.73 -9.16 -9.19
CA SER A 43 -29.70 -10.20 -9.06
C SER A 43 -28.78 -9.95 -7.86
N LEU A 44 -28.27 -8.72 -7.69
CA LEU A 44 -27.40 -8.39 -6.56
C LEU A 44 -28.16 -8.45 -5.22
N LYS A 45 -29.44 -8.05 -5.19
CA LYS A 45 -30.30 -8.19 -4.02
C LYS A 45 -30.43 -9.65 -3.59
N ASN A 46 -30.65 -10.57 -4.54
CA ASN A 46 -30.73 -12.00 -4.25
C ASN A 46 -29.41 -12.55 -3.69
N ILE A 47 -28.28 -12.18 -4.29
CA ILE A 47 -26.95 -12.57 -3.79
C ILE A 47 -26.75 -12.08 -2.34
N ILE A 48 -27.16 -10.84 -2.03
CA ILE A 48 -27.08 -10.28 -0.68
C ILE A 48 -27.95 -11.06 0.31
N VAL A 49 -29.15 -11.48 -0.07
CA VAL A 49 -30.04 -12.28 0.78
C VAL A 49 -29.43 -13.66 1.09
N GLU A 50 -28.85 -14.32 0.08
CA GLU A 50 -28.27 -15.67 0.22
C GLU A 50 -26.91 -15.66 0.95
N THR A 51 -26.17 -14.55 0.89
CA THR A 51 -24.83 -14.45 1.48
C THR A 51 -24.90 -14.36 3.00
N LYS A 52 -24.15 -15.21 3.71
CA LYS A 52 -23.97 -15.13 5.17
C LYS A 52 -23.37 -13.78 5.58
N ASP A 53 -23.83 -13.23 6.70
CA ASP A 53 -23.49 -11.88 7.14
C ASP A 53 -21.97 -11.64 7.27
N SER A 54 -21.24 -12.66 7.72
CA SER A 54 -19.77 -12.63 7.84
C SER A 54 -19.04 -12.49 6.51
N TYR A 55 -19.69 -12.80 5.38
CA TYR A 55 -19.14 -12.73 4.04
C TYR A 55 -19.67 -11.56 3.21
N LEU A 56 -20.71 -10.85 3.66
CA LEU A 56 -21.34 -9.75 2.90
C LEU A 56 -20.35 -8.69 2.44
N PHE A 57 -19.41 -8.29 3.30
CA PHE A 57 -18.40 -7.28 2.95
C PHE A 57 -17.58 -7.67 1.71
N GLN A 58 -17.44 -8.97 1.41
CA GLN A 58 -16.69 -9.44 0.25
C GLN A 58 -17.33 -9.03 -1.07
N LEU A 59 -18.62 -8.69 -1.10
CA LEU A 59 -19.32 -8.20 -2.28
C LEU A 59 -18.89 -6.78 -2.69
N CYS A 60 -18.27 -6.01 -1.78
CA CYS A 60 -17.87 -4.64 -2.04
C CYS A 60 -16.41 -4.50 -2.48
N TYR A 61 -16.14 -3.49 -3.30
CA TYR A 61 -14.78 -2.97 -3.50
C TYR A 61 -14.25 -2.39 -2.17
N PRO A 62 -12.94 -2.51 -1.84
CA PRO A 62 -11.85 -3.14 -2.60
C PRO A 62 -11.61 -4.60 -2.17
N TRP A 63 -12.63 -5.30 -1.67
CA TRP A 63 -12.45 -6.65 -1.12
C TRP A 63 -12.39 -7.69 -2.25
N LYS A 64 -13.42 -8.52 -2.42
CA LYS A 64 -13.45 -9.48 -3.55
C LYS A 64 -14.34 -8.99 -4.69
N GLY A 65 -15.40 -8.25 -4.40
CA GLY A 65 -16.36 -7.75 -5.36
C GLY A 65 -16.05 -6.34 -5.84
N ASP A 66 -16.82 -5.91 -6.83
CA ASP A 66 -16.68 -4.63 -7.53
C ASP A 66 -17.77 -3.61 -7.14
N TYR A 67 -18.73 -3.99 -6.29
CA TYR A 67 -19.79 -3.08 -5.87
C TYR A 67 -19.23 -1.90 -5.06
N ARG A 68 -19.24 -0.71 -5.67
CA ARG A 68 -18.43 0.43 -5.22
C ARG A 68 -19.20 1.48 -4.41
N ILE A 69 -20.53 1.46 -4.47
CA ILE A 69 -21.33 2.56 -3.92
C ILE A 69 -21.20 2.69 -2.40
N ILE A 70 -21.21 1.56 -1.69
CA ILE A 70 -20.98 1.54 -0.24
C ILE A 70 -19.53 1.94 0.08
N TYR A 71 -18.56 1.54 -0.74
CA TYR A 71 -17.17 2.00 -0.60
C TYR A 71 -17.06 3.52 -0.71
N ASP A 72 -17.70 4.13 -1.72
CA ASP A 72 -17.65 5.58 -1.91
C ASP A 72 -18.29 6.34 -0.73
N TRP A 73 -19.28 5.75 -0.06
CA TRP A 73 -19.86 6.29 1.17
C TRP A 73 -18.97 6.13 2.40
N THR A 74 -18.21 5.04 2.50
CA THR A 74 -17.45 4.67 3.71
C THR A 74 -15.95 4.93 3.62
N SER A 75 -15.44 5.27 2.43
CA SER A 75 -14.01 5.46 2.18
C SER A 75 -13.40 6.51 3.10
N SER A 76 -12.22 6.20 3.66
CA SER A 76 -11.42 7.15 4.44
C SER A 76 -11.00 8.38 3.63
N LYS A 77 -10.96 8.26 2.29
CA LYS A 77 -10.70 9.39 1.38
C LYS A 77 -11.89 10.35 1.31
N ASN A 78 -13.12 9.90 1.61
CA ASN A 78 -14.32 10.71 1.61
C ASN A 78 -14.60 11.33 3.00
N LYS A 79 -13.76 12.29 3.40
CA LYS A 79 -13.88 12.97 4.71
C LYS A 79 -15.19 13.76 4.91
N ARG A 80 -15.93 14.03 3.83
CA ARG A 80 -17.21 14.77 3.86
C ARG A 80 -18.44 13.85 3.94
N SER A 81 -18.26 12.53 3.88
CA SER A 81 -19.37 11.59 3.97
C SER A 81 -20.10 11.73 5.31
N VAL A 82 -21.40 12.00 5.23
CA VAL A 82 -22.29 12.11 6.40
C VAL A 82 -22.52 10.73 7.01
N LEU A 83 -22.80 9.70 6.21
CA LEU A 83 -22.95 8.32 6.67
C LEU A 83 -21.70 7.82 7.40
N ARG A 84 -20.51 8.14 6.87
CA ARG A 84 -19.25 7.76 7.52
C ARG A 84 -19.13 8.39 8.90
N LYS A 85 -19.42 9.70 9.01
CA LYS A 85 -19.42 10.41 10.31
C LYS A 85 -20.48 9.84 11.25
N TYR A 86 -21.66 9.51 10.73
CA TYR A 86 -22.76 8.90 11.48
C TYR A 86 -22.34 7.59 12.17
N LEU A 87 -21.61 6.72 11.45
CA LEU A 87 -21.10 5.45 11.98
C LEU A 87 -19.90 5.65 12.93
N ILE A 88 -19.00 6.59 12.63
CA ILE A 88 -17.89 6.93 13.53
C ILE A 88 -18.38 7.43 14.88
N ASN A 89 -19.39 8.31 14.88
CA ASN A 89 -20.00 8.81 16.11
C ASN A 89 -20.68 7.69 16.94
N ARG A 90 -20.88 6.51 16.35
CA ARG A 90 -21.38 5.30 17.03
C ARG A 90 -20.28 4.29 17.38
N GLY A 91 -19.01 4.68 17.26
CA GLY A 91 -17.85 3.86 17.60
C GLY A 91 -17.36 2.94 16.48
N ILE A 92 -17.81 3.14 15.23
CA ILE A 92 -17.40 2.31 14.09
C ILE A 92 -16.49 3.08 13.16
N SER A 93 -15.19 2.91 13.32
CA SER A 93 -14.16 3.64 12.57
C SER A 93 -13.68 2.88 11.34
N ASN A 94 -13.66 1.54 11.41
CA ASN A 94 -13.12 0.68 10.39
C ASN A 94 -14.05 0.59 9.17
N ASN A 95 -13.49 0.85 7.98
CA ASN A 95 -14.28 0.87 6.74
C ASN A 95 -14.97 -0.47 6.46
N LYS A 96 -14.33 -1.61 6.78
CA LYS A 96 -14.92 -2.94 6.59
C LYS A 96 -16.16 -3.11 7.48
N HIS A 97 -16.06 -2.74 8.75
CA HIS A 97 -17.19 -2.81 9.68
C HIS A 97 -18.34 -1.90 9.24
N GLN A 98 -18.05 -0.68 8.79
CA GLN A 98 -19.07 0.22 8.24
C GLN A 98 -19.81 -0.41 7.05
N GLN A 99 -19.09 -1.01 6.11
CA GLN A 99 -19.67 -1.68 4.95
C GLN A 99 -20.50 -2.90 5.36
N SER A 100 -19.99 -3.72 6.29
CA SER A 100 -20.72 -4.86 6.86
C SER A 100 -22.05 -4.43 7.48
N ILE A 101 -22.05 -3.39 8.31
CA ILE A 101 -23.26 -2.87 8.98
C ILE A 101 -24.31 -2.44 7.95
N ILE A 102 -23.89 -1.68 6.93
CA ILE A 102 -24.81 -1.20 5.88
C ILE A 102 -25.42 -2.38 5.10
N LEU A 103 -24.61 -3.37 4.73
CA LEU A 103 -25.08 -4.55 4.00
C LEU A 103 -26.00 -5.44 4.83
N ILE A 104 -25.69 -5.65 6.11
CA ILE A 104 -26.55 -6.43 7.03
C ILE A 104 -27.90 -5.73 7.19
N ALA A 105 -27.91 -4.41 7.36
CA ALA A 105 -29.13 -3.62 7.46
C ALA A 105 -29.95 -3.69 6.17
N PHE A 106 -29.30 -3.56 5.01
CA PHE A 106 -29.95 -3.71 3.71
C PHE A 106 -30.51 -5.11 3.50
N LYS A 107 -29.75 -6.16 3.81
CA LYS A 107 -30.22 -7.56 3.77
C LYS A 107 -31.46 -7.76 4.61
N LYS A 108 -31.46 -7.32 5.88
CA LYS A 108 -32.64 -7.39 6.77
C LYS A 108 -33.86 -6.71 6.15
N SER A 109 -33.68 -5.55 5.53
CA SER A 109 -34.77 -4.84 4.84
C SER A 109 -35.32 -5.60 3.62
N LEU A 110 -34.47 -6.33 2.88
CA LEU A 110 -34.90 -7.14 1.72
C LEU A 110 -35.75 -8.34 2.13
N ILE A 111 -35.45 -8.95 3.28
CA ILE A 111 -36.19 -10.10 3.82
C ILE A 111 -37.38 -9.70 4.71
N GLY A 112 -37.75 -8.41 4.73
CA GLY A 112 -38.88 -7.90 5.52
C GLY A 112 -38.67 -7.90 7.03
N VAL A 113 -37.43 -8.06 7.51
CA VAL A 113 -37.09 -8.04 8.94
C VAL A 113 -36.85 -6.59 9.38
N ASN A 114 -37.40 -6.22 10.53
CA ASN A 114 -37.18 -4.89 11.11
C ASN A 114 -35.68 -4.61 11.33
N VAL A 115 -35.23 -3.44 10.91
CA VAL A 115 -33.82 -3.03 11.01
C VAL A 115 -33.60 -2.34 12.36
N ASN A 116 -33.13 -3.11 13.34
CA ASN A 116 -32.64 -2.58 14.60
C ASN A 116 -31.15 -2.23 14.49
N GLU A 117 -30.82 -0.94 14.39
CA GLU A 117 -29.43 -0.50 14.23
C GLU A 117 -28.54 -0.87 15.43
N ILE A 118 -29.08 -0.87 16.65
CA ILE A 118 -28.32 -1.18 17.86
C ILE A 118 -27.82 -2.63 17.81
N GLU A 119 -28.73 -3.57 17.50
CA GLU A 119 -28.39 -4.99 17.37
C GLU A 119 -27.33 -5.26 16.29
N ILE A 120 -27.36 -4.49 15.19
CA ILE A 120 -26.39 -4.64 14.09
C ILE A 120 -25.04 -4.04 14.47
N ILE A 121 -25.01 -2.90 15.17
CA ILE A 121 -23.79 -2.12 15.44
C ILE A 121 -23.00 -2.67 16.63
N GLU A 122 -23.66 -3.07 17.72
CA GLU A 122 -23.01 -3.42 18.98
C GLU A 122 -21.94 -4.53 18.85
N PRO A 123 -22.13 -5.61 18.06
CA PRO A 123 -21.07 -6.60 17.84
C PRO A 123 -19.78 -6.01 17.25
N PHE A 124 -19.89 -5.10 16.28
CA PHE A 124 -18.72 -4.45 15.66
C PHE A 124 -18.07 -3.43 16.58
N LYS A 125 -18.87 -2.70 17.36
CA LYS A 125 -18.38 -1.74 18.34
C LYS A 125 -17.54 -2.43 19.43
N LYS A 126 -17.95 -3.62 19.87
CA LYS A 126 -17.15 -4.44 20.80
C LYS A 126 -15.78 -4.80 20.20
N ILE A 127 -15.75 -5.18 18.92
CA ILE A 127 -14.50 -5.49 18.21
C ILE A 127 -13.61 -4.24 18.13
N GLU A 128 -14.15 -3.09 17.75
CA GLU A 128 -13.40 -1.82 17.65
C GLU A 128 -12.83 -1.37 18.99
N ASN A 129 -13.59 -1.52 20.08
CA ASN A 129 -13.12 -1.20 21.42
C ASN A 129 -11.96 -2.12 21.85
N ASN A 130 -12.07 -3.42 21.58
CA ASN A 130 -10.96 -4.37 21.84
C ASN A 130 -9.71 -3.98 21.04
N TRP A 131 -9.90 -3.65 19.75
CA TRP A 131 -8.82 -3.20 18.88
C TRP A 131 -8.15 -1.92 19.39
N ALA A 132 -8.93 -0.95 19.87
CA ALA A 132 -8.41 0.28 20.45
C ALA A 132 -7.55 0.00 21.70
N ASN A 133 -8.00 -0.91 22.57
CA ASN A 133 -7.25 -1.28 23.78
C ASN A 133 -5.92 -1.98 23.43
N GLU A 134 -5.94 -2.91 22.48
CA GLU A 134 -4.73 -3.56 21.97
C GLU A 134 -3.74 -2.53 21.38
N ASP A 135 -4.26 -1.51 20.70
CA ASP A 135 -3.43 -0.49 20.03
C ASP A 135 -2.68 0.40 21.02
N LEU A 136 -3.18 0.58 22.25
CA LEU A 136 -2.49 1.30 23.32
C LEU A 136 -1.19 0.61 23.75
N VAL A 137 -1.10 -0.72 23.60
CA VAL A 137 0.01 -1.55 24.08
C VAL A 137 0.71 -2.33 22.95
N ARG A 138 0.44 -2.01 21.68
CA ARG A 138 0.91 -2.79 20.52
C ARG A 138 2.43 -2.96 20.42
N TYR A 139 3.20 -2.06 21.00
CA TYR A 139 4.67 -2.11 20.97
C TYR A 139 5.29 -2.95 22.09
N THR A 140 4.48 -3.50 22.99
CA THR A 140 4.94 -4.30 24.13
C THR A 140 4.18 -5.62 24.26
N THR A 141 2.91 -5.68 23.84
CA THR A 141 2.10 -6.90 23.84
C THR A 141 2.68 -7.97 22.93
N ASP A 142 2.48 -9.25 23.30
CA ASP A 142 2.84 -10.40 22.49
C ASP A 142 1.77 -10.80 21.48
N THR A 143 0.57 -10.23 21.59
CA THR A 143 -0.58 -10.61 20.79
C THR A 143 -1.31 -9.37 20.32
N ILE A 144 -1.57 -9.29 19.01
CA ILE A 144 -2.38 -8.24 18.39
C ILE A 144 -3.38 -8.92 17.45
N ARG A 145 -4.66 -8.56 17.55
CA ARG A 145 -5.75 -9.12 16.75
C ARG A 145 -5.80 -10.65 16.77
N GLY A 146 -5.46 -11.25 17.91
CA GLY A 146 -5.41 -12.71 18.10
C GLY A 146 -4.20 -13.40 17.47
N VAL A 147 -3.20 -12.66 17.00
CA VAL A 147 -1.97 -13.20 16.41
C VAL A 147 -0.78 -12.90 17.31
N TYR A 148 0.03 -13.93 17.59
CA TYR A 148 1.31 -13.77 18.27
C TYR A 148 2.30 -12.98 17.40
N ILE A 149 2.91 -11.96 17.99
CA ILE A 149 3.86 -11.06 17.34
C ILE A 149 5.26 -11.43 17.84
N PRO A 150 6.22 -11.82 17.00
CA PRO A 150 7.58 -12.07 17.48
C PRO A 150 8.21 -10.83 18.15
N LYS A 151 9.10 -11.00 19.13
CA LYS A 151 9.78 -9.86 19.78
C LYS A 151 11.10 -9.46 19.11
N ASP A 152 11.77 -10.40 18.44
CA ASP A 152 13.08 -10.27 17.81
C ASP A 152 13.25 -11.29 16.68
N LEU A 153 14.44 -11.37 16.10
CA LEU A 153 14.75 -12.21 14.94
C LEU A 153 14.74 -13.70 15.29
N GLU A 154 15.29 -14.10 16.44
CA GLU A 154 15.27 -15.48 16.91
C GLU A 154 13.84 -15.95 17.17
N ASP A 155 13.00 -15.10 17.74
CA ASP A 155 11.58 -15.39 17.94
C ASP A 155 10.84 -15.58 16.61
N CYS A 156 11.16 -14.79 15.58
CA CYS A 156 10.65 -15.02 14.23
C CYS A 156 10.96 -16.44 13.75
N PHE A 157 12.21 -16.92 13.93
CA PHE A 157 12.59 -18.27 13.49
C PHE A 157 11.81 -19.35 14.21
N ARG A 158 11.57 -19.21 15.52
CA ARG A 158 10.73 -20.14 16.28
C ARG A 158 9.31 -20.20 15.70
N ARG A 159 8.70 -19.04 15.43
CA ARG A 159 7.36 -18.99 14.83
C ARG A 159 7.33 -19.59 13.44
N ILE A 160 8.33 -19.32 12.59
CA ILE A 160 8.40 -19.89 11.24
C ILE A 160 8.53 -21.43 11.29
N ASN A 161 9.32 -21.96 12.24
CA ASN A 161 9.44 -23.40 12.44
C ASN A 161 8.13 -24.08 12.83
N GLU A 162 7.20 -23.38 13.46
CA GLU A 162 5.85 -23.88 13.75
C GLU A 162 4.93 -23.84 12.51
N PHE A 163 5.17 -22.94 11.57
CA PHE A 163 4.42 -22.85 10.32
C PHE A 163 4.83 -23.91 9.30
N TRP A 164 6.12 -24.25 9.23
CA TRP A 164 6.67 -25.09 8.17
C TRP A 164 7.09 -26.47 8.67
N ALA A 165 6.53 -27.50 8.03
CA ALA A 165 6.94 -28.88 8.24
C ALA A 165 8.41 -29.10 7.87
N ASP A 166 9.01 -30.16 8.42
CA ASP A 166 10.42 -30.49 8.18
C ASP A 166 10.74 -30.74 6.70
N SER A 167 9.78 -31.28 5.93
CA SER A 167 9.91 -31.43 4.48
C SER A 167 10.06 -30.08 3.77
N THR A 168 9.23 -29.10 4.11
CA THR A 168 9.31 -27.73 3.58
C THR A 168 10.63 -27.07 3.94
N LYS A 169 11.10 -27.22 5.19
CA LYS A 169 12.39 -26.69 5.62
C LYS A 169 13.56 -27.34 4.87
N THR A 170 13.48 -28.64 4.61
CA THR A 170 14.49 -29.38 3.82
C THR A 170 14.53 -28.89 2.37
N GLU A 171 13.37 -28.66 1.76
CA GLU A 171 13.28 -28.08 0.43
C GLU A 171 13.89 -26.68 0.39
N ILE A 172 13.54 -25.80 1.34
CA ILE A 172 14.08 -24.44 1.44
C ILE A 172 15.61 -24.43 1.54
N LYS A 173 16.21 -25.37 2.29
CA LYS A 173 17.67 -25.49 2.40
C LYS A 173 18.35 -25.73 1.06
N SER A 174 17.67 -26.37 0.11
CA SER A 174 18.21 -26.65 -1.22
C SER A 174 18.20 -25.45 -2.17
N TRP A 175 17.43 -24.40 -1.85
CA TRP A 175 17.35 -23.19 -2.66
C TRP A 175 18.51 -22.24 -2.35
N THR A 176 18.87 -21.42 -3.35
CA THR A 176 19.67 -20.21 -3.12
C THR A 176 18.88 -19.15 -2.34
N GLU A 177 19.56 -18.16 -1.75
CA GLU A 177 18.90 -17.05 -1.05
C GLU A 177 17.94 -16.29 -1.99
N ASP A 178 18.37 -15.99 -3.21
CA ASP A 178 17.55 -15.31 -4.23
C ASP A 178 16.30 -16.11 -4.61
N GLU A 179 16.42 -17.43 -4.77
CA GLU A 179 15.27 -18.29 -5.05
C GLU A 179 14.29 -18.32 -3.88
N PHE A 180 14.79 -18.44 -2.65
CA PHE A 180 13.94 -18.44 -1.46
C PHE A 180 13.20 -17.10 -1.31
N THR A 181 13.91 -15.99 -1.42
CA THR A 181 13.34 -14.65 -1.31
C THR A 181 12.35 -14.37 -2.43
N GLY A 182 12.69 -14.69 -3.68
CA GLY A 182 11.78 -14.55 -4.82
C GLY A 182 10.48 -15.36 -4.67
N ARG A 183 10.56 -16.60 -4.15
CA ARG A 183 9.40 -17.49 -3.94
C ARG A 183 8.52 -17.06 -2.77
N THR A 184 9.11 -16.52 -1.70
CA THR A 184 8.38 -16.30 -0.44
C THR A 184 7.93 -14.85 -0.22
N HIS A 185 8.59 -13.86 -0.84
CA HIS A 185 8.36 -12.44 -0.58
C HIS A 185 6.90 -11.98 -0.77
N ILE A 186 6.22 -12.47 -1.81
CA ILE A 186 4.83 -12.09 -2.13
C ILE A 186 3.81 -12.86 -1.29
N GLY A 187 4.06 -14.15 -1.03
CA GLY A 187 3.15 -15.02 -0.29
C GLY A 187 3.35 -14.90 1.21
N PHE A 188 4.34 -15.62 1.72
CA PHE A 188 4.63 -15.67 3.15
C PHE A 188 5.13 -14.32 3.70
N GLY A 189 5.94 -13.58 2.94
CA GLY A 189 6.34 -12.22 3.29
C GLY A 189 5.14 -11.30 3.52
N ARG A 190 4.17 -11.29 2.61
CA ARG A 190 2.93 -10.52 2.76
C ARG A 190 2.11 -10.99 3.97
N TRP A 191 2.06 -12.31 4.20
CA TRP A 191 1.41 -12.86 5.39
C TRP A 191 2.07 -12.30 6.66
N MET A 192 3.41 -12.30 6.76
CA MET A 192 4.13 -11.75 7.91
C MET A 192 3.85 -10.25 8.10
N ARG A 193 3.93 -9.45 7.04
CA ARG A 193 3.66 -7.99 7.13
C ARG A 193 2.27 -7.68 7.68
N ASN A 194 1.27 -8.47 7.27
CA ASN A 194 -0.10 -8.28 7.70
C ASN A 194 -0.37 -8.85 9.10
N ASN A 195 0.12 -10.05 9.39
CA ASN A 195 -0.21 -10.76 10.64
C ASN A 195 0.68 -10.31 11.80
N TRP A 196 1.96 -10.02 11.55
CA TRP A 196 2.86 -9.43 12.55
C TRP A 196 2.76 -7.90 12.63
N GLN A 197 1.75 -7.31 11.96
CA GLN A 197 1.37 -5.91 12.05
C GLN A 197 2.51 -4.93 11.71
N LEU A 198 3.38 -5.29 10.77
CA LEU A 198 4.59 -4.50 10.48
C LEU A 198 4.26 -3.11 9.91
N TRP A 199 3.19 -2.98 9.13
CA TRP A 199 2.69 -1.68 8.66
C TRP A 199 2.02 -0.83 9.75
N GLY A 200 1.29 -1.48 10.65
CA GLY A 200 0.53 -0.81 11.71
C GLY A 200 1.37 -0.46 12.93
N GLY A 201 2.52 -1.12 13.09
CA GLY A 201 3.35 -1.07 14.27
C GLY A 201 3.07 -2.25 15.20
N SER A 202 4.15 -2.85 15.69
CA SER A 202 4.13 -3.96 16.65
C SER A 202 5.45 -4.00 17.42
N ARG A 203 5.58 -4.84 18.45
CA ARG A 203 6.87 -5.03 19.13
C ARG A 203 7.98 -5.49 18.17
N LEU A 204 7.65 -6.28 17.14
CA LEU A 204 8.60 -6.69 16.10
C LEU A 204 9.02 -5.52 15.22
N SER A 205 8.06 -4.72 14.75
CA SER A 205 8.41 -3.56 13.92
C SER A 205 9.22 -2.55 14.72
N LYS A 206 8.96 -2.40 16.03
CA LYS A 206 9.76 -1.57 16.93
C LYS A 206 11.21 -2.07 17.01
N TYR A 207 11.42 -3.37 17.17
CA TYR A 207 12.76 -3.98 17.15
C TYR A 207 13.56 -3.60 15.89
N PHE A 208 12.93 -3.63 14.71
CA PHE A 208 13.59 -3.21 13.45
C PHE A 208 13.76 -1.69 13.34
N ASN A 209 12.75 -0.91 13.75
CA ASN A 209 12.80 0.55 13.74
C ASN A 209 13.96 1.08 14.59
N GLU A 210 14.20 0.48 15.76
CA GLU A 210 15.31 0.81 16.65
C GLU A 210 16.69 0.53 16.02
N LYS A 211 16.73 -0.31 14.97
CA LYS A 211 17.92 -0.60 14.16
C LYS A 211 17.97 0.20 12.85
N GLY A 212 17.06 1.15 12.66
CA GLY A 212 17.01 1.99 11.47
C GLY A 212 16.36 1.34 10.24
N VAL A 213 15.65 0.22 10.40
CA VAL A 213 14.88 -0.42 9.32
C VAL A 213 13.40 -0.20 9.59
N SER A 214 12.77 0.66 8.78
CA SER A 214 11.38 1.10 9.00
C SER A 214 10.37 0.60 7.98
N HIS A 215 10.84 0.15 6.81
CA HIS A 215 9.96 -0.34 5.76
C HIS A 215 9.61 -1.82 5.98
N PRO A 216 8.32 -2.20 6.05
CA PRO A 216 7.92 -3.59 6.32
C PRO A 216 8.39 -4.64 5.31
N ASP A 217 8.58 -4.26 4.03
CA ASP A 217 9.14 -5.20 3.05
C ASP A 217 10.59 -5.56 3.42
N ASP A 218 11.38 -4.58 3.84
CA ASP A 218 12.79 -4.76 4.25
C ASP A 218 12.87 -5.57 5.54
N MET A 219 12.02 -5.27 6.53
CA MET A 219 11.92 -6.08 7.75
C MET A 219 11.69 -7.55 7.41
N THR A 220 10.76 -7.84 6.49
CA THR A 220 10.53 -9.21 6.06
C THR A 220 11.64 -9.80 5.21
N GLY A 221 12.32 -9.01 4.38
CA GLY A 221 13.49 -9.43 3.64
C GLY A 221 14.58 -9.93 4.58
N ILE A 222 14.92 -9.11 5.58
CA ILE A 222 15.91 -9.46 6.62
C ILE A 222 15.50 -10.75 7.36
N ILE A 223 14.23 -10.88 7.76
CA ILE A 223 13.76 -12.08 8.46
C ILE A 223 13.93 -13.33 7.58
N LEU A 224 13.57 -13.25 6.30
CA LEU A 224 13.64 -14.38 5.36
C LEU A 224 15.09 -14.77 5.08
N ASP A 225 15.93 -13.82 4.66
CA ASP A 225 17.35 -14.09 4.37
C ASP A 225 18.05 -14.67 5.60
N SER A 226 17.79 -14.08 6.77
CA SER A 226 18.35 -14.57 8.03
C SER A 226 17.82 -15.98 8.39
N TYR A 227 16.55 -16.27 8.14
CA TYR A 227 15.99 -17.60 8.39
C TYR A 227 16.60 -18.66 7.45
N HIS A 228 16.82 -18.32 6.17
CA HIS A 228 17.49 -19.21 5.22
C HIS A 228 18.93 -19.52 5.66
N ARG A 229 19.68 -18.50 6.09
CA ARG A 229 21.02 -18.66 6.65
C ARG A 229 21.01 -19.51 7.91
N HIS A 230 20.06 -19.28 8.82
CA HIS A 230 19.86 -20.09 10.02
C HIS A 230 19.64 -21.57 9.68
N LEU A 231 18.75 -21.89 8.73
CA LEU A 231 18.49 -23.27 8.31
C LEU A 231 19.73 -23.98 7.74
N ASN A 232 20.64 -23.22 7.13
CA ASN A 232 21.86 -23.72 6.50
C ASN A 232 23.11 -23.59 7.38
N GLY A 233 22.98 -23.15 8.64
CA GLY A 233 24.12 -22.94 9.53
C GLY A 233 25.11 -21.87 9.04
N LYS A 234 24.64 -20.91 8.23
CA LYS A 234 25.44 -19.78 7.75
C LYS A 234 25.37 -18.61 8.74
N GLU A 235 26.40 -17.77 8.73
CA GLU A 235 26.40 -16.52 9.49
C GLU A 235 25.24 -15.62 9.04
N ILE A 236 24.45 -15.10 10.00
CA ILE A 236 23.31 -14.22 9.69
C ILE A 236 23.78 -12.89 9.09
N ALA A 237 24.87 -12.32 9.62
CA ALA A 237 25.39 -11.01 9.23
C ALA A 237 24.31 -9.91 9.25
N LEU A 238 23.56 -9.82 10.35
CA LEU A 238 22.40 -8.94 10.50
C LEU A 238 22.76 -7.46 10.26
N GLU A 239 23.91 -7.02 10.78
CA GLU A 239 24.39 -5.65 10.65
C GLU A 239 24.61 -5.27 9.17
N LYS A 240 25.15 -6.19 8.36
CA LYS A 240 25.34 -5.97 6.92
C LYS A 240 24.01 -5.88 6.17
N GLN A 241 23.04 -6.71 6.54
CA GLN A 241 21.69 -6.63 5.95
C GLN A 241 21.02 -5.30 6.30
N ILE A 242 21.16 -4.83 7.54
CA ILE A 242 20.65 -3.52 7.98
C ILE A 242 21.32 -2.38 7.22
N GLU A 243 22.64 -2.39 7.13
CA GLU A 243 23.43 -1.38 6.41
C GLU A 243 22.99 -1.29 4.94
N TYR A 244 22.80 -2.44 4.27
CA TYR A 244 22.31 -2.49 2.91
C TYR A 244 21.01 -1.69 2.72
N TYR A 245 20.00 -1.92 3.57
CA TYR A 245 18.72 -1.21 3.47
C TYR A 245 18.83 0.27 3.86
N GLN A 246 19.68 0.62 4.83
CA GLN A 246 19.94 2.02 5.15
C GLN A 246 20.55 2.76 3.96
N ILE A 247 21.51 2.15 3.26
CA ILE A 247 22.11 2.72 2.04
C ILE A 247 21.08 2.74 0.91
N TYR A 248 20.27 1.69 0.74
CA TYR A 248 19.22 1.63 -0.28
C TYR A 248 18.29 2.86 -0.20
N TRP A 249 17.75 3.15 0.98
CA TRP A 249 16.87 4.32 1.15
C TRP A 249 17.61 5.64 0.99
N LYS A 250 18.88 5.71 1.38
CA LYS A 250 19.71 6.90 1.20
C LYS A 250 19.94 7.20 -0.29
N VAL A 251 20.33 6.20 -1.08
CA VAL A 251 20.60 6.40 -2.52
C VAL A 251 19.31 6.61 -3.31
N ASN A 252 18.20 5.98 -2.91
CA ASN A 252 16.92 6.09 -3.60
C ASN A 252 16.13 7.36 -3.22
N SER A 253 16.57 8.10 -2.20
CA SER A 253 16.00 9.41 -1.86
C SER A 253 16.50 10.47 -2.84
N ALA A 254 15.58 11.32 -3.33
CA ALA A 254 15.95 12.43 -4.21
C ALA A 254 16.97 13.37 -3.52
N PRO A 255 17.95 13.91 -4.26
CA PRO A 255 18.94 14.82 -3.69
C PRO A 255 18.28 16.03 -3.04
N SER A 256 18.85 16.48 -1.93
CA SER A 256 18.40 17.69 -1.26
C SER A 256 18.74 18.94 -2.09
N LYS A 257 17.92 19.99 -1.98
CA LYS A 257 18.06 21.20 -2.82
C LYS A 257 19.35 21.98 -2.58
N ASP A 258 19.97 21.83 -1.41
CA ASP A 258 21.21 22.48 -1.01
C ASP A 258 22.43 21.95 -1.78
N ILE A 259 22.37 20.72 -2.30
CA ILE A 259 23.44 20.14 -3.12
C ILE A 259 23.21 20.33 -4.62
N TYR A 260 22.18 21.05 -5.04
CA TYR A 260 21.90 21.26 -6.47
C TYR A 260 23.02 22.06 -7.14
N PRO A 261 23.35 21.76 -8.42
CA PRO A 261 24.33 22.52 -9.19
C PRO A 261 24.00 24.02 -9.22
N LYS A 262 25.03 24.88 -9.16
CA LYS A 262 24.84 26.34 -9.23
C LYS A 262 24.03 26.73 -10.47
N GLY A 263 23.01 27.56 -10.26
CA GLY A 263 22.10 28.00 -11.33
C GLY A 263 20.91 27.07 -11.60
N SER A 264 20.85 25.88 -11.01
CA SER A 264 19.75 24.90 -11.21
C SER A 264 18.70 24.96 -10.10
N ARG A 265 17.92 26.04 -10.01
CA ARG A 265 17.01 26.27 -8.87
C ARG A 265 15.71 25.43 -8.87
N LYS A 266 15.43 24.65 -9.92
CA LYS A 266 14.16 23.91 -10.09
C LYS A 266 14.36 22.56 -10.79
N LEU A 267 15.08 21.62 -10.18
CA LEU A 267 15.16 20.24 -10.67
C LEU A 267 14.07 19.39 -10.02
N GLU A 268 13.39 18.59 -10.85
CA GLU A 268 12.39 17.57 -10.46
C GLU A 268 12.89 16.20 -10.91
N PHE A 269 12.60 15.16 -10.14
CA PHE A 269 13.07 13.79 -10.34
C PHE A 269 11.90 12.82 -10.28
N ASP A 270 11.44 12.35 -11.43
CA ASP A 270 10.34 11.37 -11.54
C ASP A 270 10.83 9.99 -12.01
N MET A 271 12.14 9.84 -12.24
CA MET A 271 12.74 8.63 -12.75
C MET A 271 14.07 8.35 -12.08
N VAL A 272 14.27 7.08 -11.74
CA VAL A 272 15.51 6.57 -11.17
C VAL A 272 16.00 5.36 -11.95
N ILE A 273 17.32 5.12 -11.94
CA ILE A 273 17.94 3.87 -12.42
C ILE A 273 18.72 3.26 -11.27
N LEU A 274 18.34 2.06 -10.86
CA LEU A 274 19.04 1.29 -9.84
C LEU A 274 20.20 0.49 -10.44
N TYR A 275 21.26 0.30 -9.66
CA TYR A 275 22.37 -0.59 -9.92
C TYR A 275 22.98 -1.06 -8.59
N THR A 276 23.97 -1.94 -8.67
CA THR A 276 24.72 -2.44 -7.51
C THR A 276 26.20 -2.16 -7.75
N LEU A 277 26.91 -1.71 -6.72
CA LEU A 277 28.37 -1.49 -6.76
C LEU A 277 29.09 -2.84 -6.84
N ASN A 278 30.04 -2.98 -7.78
CA ASN A 278 30.74 -4.26 -7.98
C ASN A 278 31.69 -4.61 -6.81
N GLU A 279 32.16 -3.62 -6.05
CA GLU A 279 33.15 -3.83 -4.97
C GLU A 279 32.54 -4.54 -3.75
N ASN A 280 31.35 -4.12 -3.33
CA ASN A 280 30.77 -4.50 -2.04
C ASN A 280 29.29 -4.88 -2.11
N ASN A 281 28.71 -4.94 -3.32
CA ASN A 281 27.30 -5.20 -3.56
C ASN A 281 26.33 -4.20 -2.91
N MET A 282 26.79 -2.99 -2.57
CA MET A 282 25.91 -1.95 -2.02
C MET A 282 25.05 -1.31 -3.11
N PRO A 283 23.84 -0.86 -2.75
CA PRO A 283 22.91 -0.30 -3.72
C PRO A 283 23.38 1.06 -4.24
N GLY A 284 23.13 1.30 -5.51
CA GLY A 284 23.34 2.57 -6.20
C GLY A 284 22.07 3.02 -6.92
N CYS A 285 21.90 4.33 -7.05
CA CYS A 285 20.72 4.91 -7.68
C CYS A 285 21.06 6.22 -8.38
N VAL A 286 20.68 6.29 -9.66
CA VAL A 286 20.80 7.48 -10.49
C VAL A 286 19.45 8.16 -10.60
N HIS A 287 19.33 9.37 -10.06
CA HIS A 287 18.19 10.26 -10.19
C HIS A 287 18.27 11.04 -11.49
N ILE A 288 17.20 11.02 -12.29
CA ILE A 288 17.15 11.66 -13.61
C ILE A 288 16.18 12.83 -13.57
N GLN A 289 16.66 14.00 -13.97
CA GLN A 289 15.82 15.19 -14.08
C GLN A 289 14.67 14.96 -15.07
N SER A 290 13.43 15.17 -14.62
CA SER A 290 12.22 14.99 -15.43
C SER A 290 11.77 16.27 -16.15
N ASN A 291 12.08 17.44 -15.60
CA ASN A 291 11.57 18.73 -16.10
C ASN A 291 12.54 19.49 -17.02
N SER A 292 13.51 18.81 -17.65
CA SER A 292 14.45 19.49 -18.57
C SER A 292 13.76 19.94 -19.86
N LYS A 293 14.01 21.19 -20.26
CA LYS A 293 13.57 21.77 -21.54
C LYS A 293 14.68 21.82 -22.59
N SER A 294 15.91 21.41 -22.24
CA SER A 294 17.08 21.48 -23.13
C SER A 294 17.46 20.10 -23.68
N ASN A 295 18.48 20.02 -24.54
CA ASN A 295 19.04 18.72 -24.94
C ASN A 295 19.86 18.05 -23.82
N LYS A 296 20.20 18.82 -22.78
CA LYS A 296 20.94 18.37 -21.61
C LYS A 296 20.00 18.07 -20.45
N VAL A 297 20.28 17.00 -19.74
CA VAL A 297 19.52 16.52 -18.59
C VAL A 297 20.47 16.36 -17.43
N TRP A 298 20.12 16.92 -16.27
CA TRP A 298 20.86 16.64 -15.05
C TRP A 298 20.57 15.22 -14.56
N ILE A 299 21.63 14.52 -14.20
CA ILE A 299 21.55 13.32 -13.38
C ILE A 299 22.30 13.54 -12.07
N TYR A 300 21.84 12.88 -11.02
CA TYR A 300 22.50 12.81 -9.74
C TYR A 300 22.65 11.35 -9.32
N ASP A 301 23.83 11.00 -8.85
CA ASP A 301 24.10 9.72 -8.22
C ASP A 301 24.73 9.96 -6.84
N PHE A 302 24.32 9.18 -5.83
CA PHE A 302 24.83 9.36 -4.48
C PHE A 302 26.35 9.12 -4.37
N HIS A 303 26.89 8.16 -5.12
CA HIS A 303 28.29 7.77 -5.10
C HIS A 303 29.14 8.61 -6.07
N PHE A 304 28.57 9.01 -7.22
CA PHE A 304 29.32 9.73 -8.27
C PHE A 304 29.03 11.25 -8.36
N GLY A 305 28.00 11.76 -7.70
CA GLY A 305 27.63 13.18 -7.70
C GLY A 305 26.80 13.62 -8.91
N TRP A 306 27.03 14.84 -9.39
CA TRP A 306 26.24 15.45 -10.46
C TRP A 306 26.89 15.36 -11.84
N LYS A 307 26.09 15.09 -12.88
CA LYS A 307 26.52 15.16 -14.28
C LYS A 307 25.41 15.67 -15.18
N GLN A 308 25.76 16.36 -16.26
CA GLN A 308 24.83 16.61 -17.36
C GLN A 308 25.04 15.59 -18.46
N LEU A 309 23.95 15.02 -18.94
CA LEU A 309 23.93 14.12 -20.09
C LEU A 309 23.16 14.74 -21.25
N THR A 310 23.62 14.49 -22.47
CA THR A 310 22.77 14.65 -23.66
C THR A 310 21.64 13.63 -23.64
N LYS A 311 20.56 13.87 -24.41
CA LYS A 311 19.47 12.89 -24.58
C LYS A 311 19.96 11.52 -25.07
N ASP A 312 20.96 11.48 -25.94
CA ASP A 312 21.52 10.23 -26.47
C ASP A 312 22.33 9.46 -25.41
N GLU A 313 23.14 10.17 -24.61
CA GLU A 313 23.86 9.57 -23.48
C GLU A 313 22.88 9.01 -22.44
N LEU A 314 21.81 9.76 -22.14
CA LEU A 314 20.76 9.30 -21.25
C LEU A 314 20.02 8.07 -21.80
N TYR A 315 19.72 8.04 -23.10
CA TYR A 315 19.10 6.89 -23.75
C TYR A 315 19.99 5.64 -23.63
N LYS A 316 21.29 5.79 -23.91
CA LYS A 316 22.28 4.70 -23.76
C LYS A 316 22.36 4.20 -22.32
N LEU A 317 22.35 5.10 -21.33
CA LEU A 317 22.33 4.71 -19.92
C LEU A 317 21.07 3.91 -19.58
N LYS A 318 19.89 4.36 -20.03
CA LYS A 318 18.61 3.67 -19.80
C LYS A 318 18.53 2.29 -20.45
N SER A 319 19.18 2.10 -21.59
CA SER A 319 19.24 0.82 -22.29
C SER A 319 20.37 -0.10 -21.80
N THR A 320 21.19 0.34 -20.84
CA THR A 320 22.28 -0.46 -20.30
C THR A 320 21.75 -1.57 -19.38
N ALA A 321 22.17 -2.81 -19.67
CA ALA A 321 21.85 -3.99 -18.86
C ALA A 321 22.35 -3.83 -17.42
N TYR A 322 21.59 -4.35 -16.44
CA TYR A 322 21.78 -4.09 -15.01
C TYR A 322 23.21 -4.37 -14.55
N GLU A 323 23.77 -5.48 -15.01
CA GLU A 323 25.06 -6.07 -14.63
C GLU A 323 26.26 -5.20 -15.06
N ILE A 324 26.07 -4.31 -16.03
CA ILE A 324 27.12 -3.42 -16.53
C ILE A 324 26.83 -1.94 -16.30
N ARG A 325 25.76 -1.59 -15.56
CA ARG A 325 25.36 -0.19 -15.30
C ARG A 325 26.43 0.61 -14.57
N GLU A 326 27.04 0.06 -13.52
CA GLU A 326 28.09 0.77 -12.77
C GLU A 326 29.27 1.12 -13.70
N LYS A 327 29.72 0.17 -14.54
CA LYS A 327 30.80 0.40 -15.51
C LYS A 327 30.44 1.49 -16.52
N ALA A 328 29.18 1.57 -16.96
CA ALA A 328 28.71 2.64 -17.83
C ALA A 328 28.69 4.00 -17.11
N LEU A 329 28.28 4.03 -15.84
CA LEU A 329 28.29 5.24 -15.01
C LEU A 329 29.70 5.76 -14.78
N ILE A 330 30.65 4.90 -14.41
CA ILE A 330 32.06 5.28 -14.24
C ILE A 330 32.60 5.97 -15.51
N LYS A 331 32.31 5.43 -16.70
CA LYS A 331 32.71 6.05 -17.98
C LYS A 331 32.05 7.41 -18.20
N ILE A 332 30.78 7.56 -17.84
CA ILE A 332 30.03 8.82 -17.94
C ILE A 332 30.63 9.89 -17.02
N PHE A 333 30.88 9.55 -15.77
CA PHE A 333 31.34 10.51 -14.76
C PHE A 333 32.81 10.91 -14.97
N ASN A 334 33.65 10.00 -15.48
CA ASN A 334 35.06 10.27 -15.79
C ASN A 334 35.30 11.00 -17.13
N LYS A 335 34.29 11.16 -17.98
CA LYS A 335 34.42 11.93 -19.23
C LYS A 335 34.47 13.42 -18.91
N GLU A 336 35.51 14.14 -19.33
CA GLU A 336 35.65 15.59 -19.09
C GLU A 336 34.50 16.42 -19.66
#